data_AF-A0A9X6ABZ0-F1
#
_entry.id   AF-A0A9X6ABZ0-F1
#
_cell.length_a   1.000
_cell.length_b   1.000
_cell.length_c   1.000
_cell.angle_alpha   90.00
_cell.angle_beta   90.00
_cell.angle_gamma   90.00
#
_symmetry.space_group_name_H-M   'P 1'
#
loop_
_entity.id
_entity.type
_entity.pdbx_description
1 polymer ?
#
loop_
_entity_poly.entity_id
_entity_poly.type
_entity_poly.pdbx_seq_one_letter_code
_entity_poly.pdbx_strand_id
1 'polypeptide(L)' 'MSSPHDFDFFHGEWDVHHRRLSDFLDPDSGWEEFEATNRCWSLFDGAANIDEMTVPGEGWQGLTLRLFDPAARVWSLN' A
#
# COMPACT_ATOMS: atom_id res chain seq x y z
N MET A 1 -4.67 -20.04 -4.65
CA MET A 1 -5.92 -19.28 -4.41
C MET A 1 -5.70 -18.42 -3.19
N SER A 2 -6.17 -17.17 -3.21
CA SER A 2 -5.96 -16.24 -2.10
C SER A 2 -6.72 -16.63 -0.83
N SER A 3 -6.28 -16.06 0.28
CA SER A 3 -6.90 -16.15 1.60
C SER A 3 -7.02 -14.77 2.28
N PRO A 4 -7.87 -14.63 3.31
CA PRO A 4 -7.96 -13.40 4.11
C PRO A 4 -6.63 -13.00 4.78
N HIS A 5 -5.69 -13.93 4.97
CA HIS A 5 -4.44 -13.67 5.67
C HIS A 5 -3.25 -13.42 4.73
N ASP A 6 -3.51 -13.25 3.43
CA ASP A 6 -2.45 -13.06 2.43
C ASP A 6 -1.61 -11.80 2.68
N PHE A 7 -2.13 -10.81 3.42
CA PHE A 7 -1.45 -9.55 3.76
C PHE A 7 -0.95 -9.46 5.21
N ASP A 8 -1.01 -10.53 6.00
CA ASP A 8 -0.59 -10.51 7.40
C ASP A 8 0.86 -10.04 7.59
N PHE A 9 1.72 -10.29 6.60
CA PHE A 9 3.11 -9.85 6.58
C PHE A 9 3.29 -8.32 6.58
N PHE A 10 2.26 -7.56 6.18
CA PHE A 10 2.35 -6.12 5.99
C PHE A 10 1.81 -5.33 7.19
N HIS A 11 1.10 -5.98 8.10
CA HIS A 11 0.55 -5.31 9.27
C HIS A 11 1.65 -4.73 10.18
N GLY A 12 1.45 -3.49 10.62
CA GLY A 12 2.40 -2.77 11.46
C GLY A 12 2.69 -1.37 10.97
N GLU A 13 3.77 -0.81 11.48
CA GLU A 13 4.29 0.51 11.12
C GLU A 13 5.66 0.33 10.46
N TRP A 14 5.91 1.10 9.40
CA TRP A 14 7.09 0.95 8.55
C TRP A 14 7.67 2.31 8.19
N ASP A 15 9.00 2.42 8.24
CA ASP A 15 9.74 3.46 7.54
C ASP A 15 10.02 2.98 6.11
N VAL A 16 9.66 3.78 5.10
CA VAL A 16 9.69 3.38 3.70
C VAL A 16 10.49 4.37 2.87
N HIS A 17 11.49 3.83 2.16
CA HIS A 17 12.26 4.54 1.15
C HIS A 17 11.62 4.27 -0.23
N HIS A 18 10.95 5.27 -0.80
CA HIS A 18 10.31 5.15 -2.11
C HIS A 18 11.22 5.63 -3.25
N ARG A 19 10.99 5.05 -4.43
CA ARG A 19 11.51 5.56 -5.69
C ARG A 19 10.45 5.45 -6.79
N ARG A 20 10.23 6.53 -7.55
CA ARG A 20 9.30 6.57 -8.70
C ARG A 20 9.96 7.21 -9.93
N LEU A 21 9.47 6.91 -11.13
CA LEU A 21 9.87 7.68 -12.31
C LEU A 21 9.34 9.11 -12.18
N SER A 22 10.13 10.10 -12.59
CA SER A 22 9.72 11.52 -12.59
C SER A 22 8.54 11.76 -13.53
N ASP A 23 8.55 11.12 -14.71
CA ASP A 23 7.38 10.95 -15.56
C ASP A 23 7.07 9.46 -15.68
N PHE A 24 5.91 9.05 -15.15
CA PHE A 24 5.53 7.64 -15.09
C PHE A 24 5.25 7.00 -16.46
N LEU A 25 5.13 7.79 -17.54
CA LEU A 25 4.96 7.30 -18.91
C LEU A 25 6.26 7.35 -19.73
N ASP A 26 7.30 8.00 -19.23
CA ASP A 26 8.60 8.10 -19.90
C ASP A 26 9.68 7.35 -19.10
N PRO A 27 10.16 6.19 -19.60
CA PRO A 27 11.18 5.40 -18.90
C PRO A 27 12.54 6.10 -18.79
N ASP A 28 12.81 7.11 -19.63
CA ASP A 28 14.07 7.84 -19.66
C ASP A 28 14.04 9.13 -18.80
N SER A 29 12.90 9.43 -18.15
CA SER A 29 12.70 10.64 -17.35
C SER A 29 13.53 10.70 -16.04
N GLY A 30 14.16 9.59 -15.66
CA GLY A 30 14.90 9.46 -14.42
C GLY A 30 14.00 9.09 -13.23
N TRP A 31 14.61 9.02 -12.05
CA TRP A 31 13.96 8.56 -10.83
C TRP A 31 14.02 9.63 -9.73
N GLU A 32 12.91 9.79 -9.02
CA GLU A 32 12.78 10.55 -7.78
C GLU A 32 12.75 9.59 -6.59
N GLU A 33 13.43 9.97 -5.50
CA GLU A 33 13.45 9.24 -4.23
C GLU A 33 12.85 10.10 -3.12
N PHE A 34 12.07 9.48 -2.23
CA PHE A 34 11.45 10.16 -1.09
C PHE A 34 11.15 9.20 0.06
N GLU A 35 11.06 9.75 1.27
CA GLU A 35 10.81 9.01 2.51
C GLU A 35 9.33 9.07 2.89
N ALA A 36 8.82 7.97 3.43
CA ALA A 36 7.47 7.88 3.95
C ALA A 36 7.39 7.05 5.24
N THR A 37 6.32 7.26 6.01
CA THR A 37 5.90 6.31 7.05
C THR A 37 4.59 5.66 6.64
N ASN A 38 4.53 4.33 6.74
CA ASN A 38 3.34 3.54 6.47
C ASN A 38 2.78 2.93 7.76
N ARG A 39 1.46 2.80 7.80
CA ARG A 39 0.75 2.04 8.82
C ARG A 39 -0.30 1.17 8.15
N CYS A 40 -0.15 -0.13 8.27
CA CYS A 40 -1.11 -1.10 7.75
C CYS A 40 -1.74 -1.91 8.88
N TRP A 41 -3.07 -2.07 8.85
CA TRP A 41 -3.78 -2.91 9.82
C TRP A 41 -4.95 -3.65 9.19
N SER A 42 -5.25 -4.80 9.76
CA SER A 42 -6.37 -5.65 9.36
C SER A 42 -7.70 -5.22 10.00
N LEU A 43 -8.77 -5.49 9.28
CA LEU A 43 -10.15 -5.37 9.71
C LEU A 43 -10.86 -6.71 9.49
N PHE A 44 -11.91 -6.96 10.27
CA PHE A 44 -12.81 -8.11 10.09
C PHE A 44 -12.07 -9.46 10.00
N ASP A 45 -11.08 -9.68 10.87
CA ASP A 45 -10.29 -10.92 10.93
C ASP A 45 -9.57 -11.27 9.62
N GLY A 46 -8.95 -10.26 8.99
CA GLY A 46 -8.21 -10.44 7.73
C GLY A 46 -9.04 -10.18 6.48
N ALA A 47 -10.36 -10.04 6.56
CA ALA A 47 -11.17 -9.83 5.35
C ALA A 47 -11.01 -8.43 4.71
N ALA A 48 -10.31 -7.50 5.37
CA ALA A 48 -9.91 -6.22 4.81
C ALA A 48 -8.63 -5.69 5.46
N ASN A 49 -7.93 -4.78 4.78
CA ASN A 49 -6.87 -3.99 5.39
C ASN A 49 -6.90 -2.53 4.91
N ILE A 50 -6.51 -1.64 5.82
CA ILE A 50 -6.21 -0.24 5.51
C ILE A 50 -4.70 -0.08 5.61
N ASP A 51 -4.13 0.61 4.62
CA ASP A 51 -2.72 1.02 4.58
C ASP A 51 -2.68 2.52 4.34
N GLU A 52 -2.23 3.26 5.35
CA GLU A 52 -2.02 4.70 5.30
C GLU A 52 -0.54 5.00 5.11
N MET A 53 -0.24 5.99 4.29
CA MET A 53 1.11 6.47 4.03
C MET A 53 1.17 7.98 4.24
N THR A 54 2.21 8.46 4.90
CA THR A 54 2.49 9.89 5.03
C THR A 54 3.85 10.19 4.42
N VAL A 55 3.92 11.22 3.56
CA VAL A 55 5.15 11.67 2.91
C VAL A 55 5.45 13.11 3.34
N PRO A 56 6.08 13.35 4.50
CA PRO A 56 6.23 14.69 5.06
C PRO A 56 7.02 15.64 4.15
N GLY A 57 8.02 15.12 3.42
CA GLY A 57 8.85 15.91 2.52
C GLY A 57 8.10 16.50 1.33
N GLU A 58 6.99 15.88 0.92
CA GLU A 58 6.16 16.32 -0.21
C GLU A 58 4.78 16.84 0.24
N GLY A 59 4.43 16.73 1.52
CA GLY A 59 3.22 17.33 2.10
C GLY A 59 1.91 16.62 1.73
N TRP A 60 1.96 15.34 1.35
CA TRP A 60 0.78 14.57 1.00
C TRP A 60 0.69 13.23 1.75
N GLN A 61 -0.49 12.62 1.70
CA GLN A 61 -0.79 11.33 2.31
C GLN A 61 -1.50 10.42 1.32
N GLY A 62 -1.29 9.12 1.45
CA GLY A 62 -1.92 8.08 0.66
C GLY A 62 -2.73 7.13 1.54
N LEU A 63 -3.77 6.53 0.96
CA LEU A 63 -4.54 5.48 1.60
C LEU A 63 -4.86 4.41 0.55
N THR A 64 -4.70 3.14 0.93
CA THR A 64 -5.21 2.01 0.17
C THR A 64 -6.20 1.23 1.02
N LEU A 65 -7.38 0.93 0.47
CA LEU A 65 -8.30 -0.02 1.05
C LEU A 65 -8.25 -1.34 0.27
N ARG A 66 -7.88 -2.43 0.94
CA ARG A 66 -7.96 -3.77 0.35
C ARG A 66 -9.13 -4.54 0.94
N LEU A 67 -9.95 -5.12 0.08
CA LEU A 67 -11.11 -5.94 0.47
C LEU A 67 -11.01 -7.34 -0.14
N PHE A 68 -11.26 -8.36 0.67
CA PHE A 68 -11.31 -9.76 0.24
C PHE A 68 -12.75 -10.20 -0.05
N ASP A 69 -12.99 -10.74 -1.25
CA ASP A 69 -14.23 -11.45 -1.58
C ASP A 69 -14.06 -12.94 -1.22
N PRO A 70 -14.76 -13.45 -0.19
CA PRO A 70 -14.62 -14.85 0.23
C PRO A 70 -15.24 -15.85 -0.77
N ALA A 71 -16.21 -15.44 -1.58
CA ALA A 71 -16.86 -16.30 -2.56
C ALA A 71 -15.97 -16.47 -3.80
N ALA A 72 -15.43 -15.36 -4.32
CA ALA A 72 -14.52 -15.37 -5.46
C ALA A 72 -13.07 -15.69 -5.08
N ARG A 73 -12.72 -15.59 -3.79
CA ARG A 73 -11.36 -15.75 -3.24
C ARG A 73 -10.33 -14.86 -3.92
N VAL A 74 -10.68 -13.58 -4.06
CA VAL A 74 -9.81 -12.56 -4.66
C VAL A 74 -9.78 -11.30 -3.80
N TRP A 75 -8.69 -10.56 -3.94
CA TRP A 75 -8.51 -9.25 -3.34
C TRP A 75 -8.80 -8.14 -4.35
N SER A 76 -9.36 -7.05 -3.88
CA SER A 76 -9.49 -5.78 -4.62
C SER A 76 -8.71 -4.69 -3.90
N LEU A 77 -8.17 -3.73 -4.65
CA LEU A 77 -7.62 -2.47 -4.16
C LEU A 77 -8.59 -1.35 -4.56
N ASN A 78 -8.96 -0.50 -3.59
CA ASN A 78 -9.91 0.59 -3.73
C ASN A 78 -9.32 1.91 -3.23
#